data_AF-A0AAV6MW26-F1
#
_entry.id   AF-A0AAV6MW26-F1
#
_cell.length_a   1.000
_cell.length_b   1.000
_cell.length_c   1.000
_cell.angle_alpha   90.00
_cell.angle_beta   90.00
_cell.angle_gamma   90.00
#
_symmetry.space_group_name_H-M   'P 1'
#
loop_
_entity.id
_entity.type
_entity.pdbx_description
1 polymer ?
#
loop_
_entity_poly.entity_id
_entity_poly.type
_entity_poly.pdbx_seq_one_letter_code
_entity_poly.pdbx_strand_id
1 'polypeptide(L)'
;MVLYYEPNVGGSVRSSALFDLSLPSGPNMGFTWRPSVSEFSNSLQHPRFLTKSKMSRGGAAGPKGKKKGVTFTIDCSKPVEDKIMDIASLEKFLLERIKVGGKAGALGDAVSVTREKSKITVTSDSNFSKRYLKYLTKKYLKKHNVRDWLRVIAANKDRNVYELRYFNIAENEGEEED
;
A
#
# COMPACT_ATOMS: atom_id res chain seq x y z
N MET A 1 44.57 31.25 -30.66
CA MET A 1 45.21 32.38 -29.95
C MET A 1 44.80 33.62 -30.71
N VAL A 2 43.91 34.48 -30.19
CA VAL A 2 44.18 35.39 -29.08
C VAL A 2 42.92 35.58 -28.22
N LEU A 3 43.11 35.44 -26.91
CA LEU A 3 42.22 35.76 -25.79
C LEU A 3 42.16 37.27 -25.60
N TYR A 4 41.03 37.85 -25.19
CA TYR A 4 40.84 39.11 -24.40
C TYR A 4 39.31 39.30 -24.23
N TYR A 5 38.68 39.66 -23.11
CA TYR A 5 39.08 40.23 -21.83
C TYR A 5 37.88 40.06 -20.85
N GLU A 6 38.09 39.53 -19.64
CA GLU A 6 37.25 39.84 -18.46
C GLU A 6 37.86 41.08 -17.75
N PRO A 7 37.07 41.92 -17.04
CA PRO A 7 37.08 41.80 -15.57
C PRO A 7 35.77 42.19 -14.84
N ASN A 8 35.28 41.26 -14.04
CA ASN A 8 34.97 41.31 -12.60
C ASN A 8 34.84 42.67 -11.85
N VAL A 9 33.67 42.90 -11.20
CA VAL A 9 33.47 43.47 -9.83
C VAL A 9 31.95 43.34 -9.51
N GLY A 10 31.46 42.71 -8.44
CA GLY A 10 31.79 42.86 -7.03
C GLY A 10 30.76 43.79 -6.36
N GLY A 11 29.79 43.27 -5.61
CA GLY A 11 28.75 44.12 -4.99
C GLY A 11 27.79 43.42 -4.03
N SER A 12 28.30 43.09 -2.83
CA SER A 12 27.49 42.80 -1.64
C SER A 12 26.97 44.11 -1.05
N VAL A 13 25.65 44.26 -0.94
CA VAL A 13 25.04 45.26 -0.05
C VAL A 13 23.96 44.61 0.82
N ARG A 14 24.31 44.47 2.10
CA ARG A 14 23.37 44.35 3.20
C ARG A 14 22.71 45.71 3.37
N SER A 15 21.38 45.77 3.29
CA SER A 15 20.63 46.90 3.85
C SER A 15 19.42 46.39 4.62
N SER A 16 19.57 46.58 5.92
CA SER A 16 18.54 46.72 6.94
C SER A 16 17.36 47.57 6.47
N ALA A 17 16.16 47.02 6.59
CA ALA A 17 14.96 47.79 6.87
C ALA A 17 14.17 47.03 7.94
N LEU A 18 14.32 47.52 9.17
CA LEU A 18 13.38 47.36 10.27
C LEU A 18 12.02 47.85 9.79
N PHE A 19 11.02 46.98 9.80
CA PHE A 19 9.63 47.39 9.96
C PHE A 19 9.08 46.71 11.21
N ASP A 20 8.81 47.58 12.18
CA ASP A 20 8.26 47.29 13.49
C ASP A 20 6.86 46.67 13.40
N LEU A 21 6.66 45.69 14.29
CA LEU A 21 5.48 45.44 15.12
C LEU A 21 4.09 45.84 14.58
N SER A 22 3.26 44.82 14.31
CA SER A 22 1.97 44.62 14.99
C SER A 22 1.32 43.32 14.51
N LEU A 23 1.54 42.22 15.24
CA LEU A 23 0.73 41.00 15.10
C LEU A 23 -0.39 41.05 16.16
N PRO A 24 -1.67 41.12 15.75
CA PRO A 24 -2.77 40.95 16.70
C PRO A 24 -2.82 39.48 17.17
N SER A 25 -2.61 39.32 18.47
CA SER A 25 -2.89 38.12 19.25
C SER A 25 -4.39 37.78 19.19
N GLY A 26 -4.74 36.83 18.32
CA GLY A 26 -6.08 36.23 18.23
C GLY A 26 -6.15 34.90 19.02
N PRO A 27 -7.16 34.71 19.87
CA PRO A 27 -7.21 33.59 20.82
C PRO A 27 -7.52 32.24 20.21
N ASN A 28 -6.68 31.29 20.64
CA ASN A 28 -6.84 29.83 20.74
C ASN A 28 -8.31 29.34 20.76
N MET A 29 -8.82 28.92 19.61
CA MET A 29 -10.10 28.23 19.48
C MET A 29 -9.87 26.72 19.57
N GLY A 30 -9.76 26.23 20.80
CA GLY A 30 -9.84 24.80 21.10
C GLY A 30 -11.23 24.29 20.74
N PHE A 31 -11.32 23.48 19.69
CA PHE A 31 -12.50 22.69 19.36
C PHE A 31 -12.65 21.56 20.38
N THR A 32 -13.20 21.87 21.55
CA THR A 32 -13.60 20.88 22.54
C THR A 32 -14.90 20.24 22.10
N TRP A 33 -14.85 18.97 21.73
CA TRP A 33 -16.02 18.10 21.60
C TRP A 33 -16.75 18.02 22.95
N ARG A 34 -17.98 18.55 23.02
CA ARG A 34 -18.87 18.41 24.18
C ARG A 34 -20.16 17.71 23.74
N PRO A 35 -20.27 16.37 23.91
CA PRO A 35 -21.55 15.68 23.76
C PRO A 35 -22.45 16.01 24.96
N SER A 36 -23.62 16.56 24.66
CA SER A 36 -24.71 16.81 25.61
C SER A 36 -25.34 15.47 26.03
N VAL A 37 -25.12 15.07 27.27
CA VAL A 37 -25.92 14.06 27.98
C VAL A 37 -26.97 14.82 28.77
N SER A 38 -28.24 14.64 28.42
CA SER A 38 -29.38 14.91 29.29
C SER A 38 -30.48 13.90 28.98
N GLU A 39 -30.96 13.30 30.06
CA GLU A 39 -31.96 12.27 30.17
C GLU A 39 -33.12 12.34 29.15
N PHE A 40 -33.47 11.16 28.63
CA PHE A 40 -34.88 10.84 28.42
C PHE A 40 -35.22 9.61 29.24
N SER A 41 -36.04 9.85 30.25
CA SER A 41 -36.60 8.85 31.15
C SER A 41 -37.91 8.27 30.59
N ASN A 42 -38.17 7.04 31.04
CA ASN A 42 -39.47 6.51 31.43
C ASN A 42 -40.30 5.64 30.44
N SER A 43 -40.09 4.33 30.59
CA SER A 43 -41.03 3.25 30.96
C SER A 43 -42.22 2.78 30.08
N LEU A 44 -42.49 1.46 30.28
CA LEU A 44 -43.66 0.60 29.92
C LEU A 44 -43.57 -0.04 28.50
N GLN A 45 -43.72 -1.35 28.23
CA GLN A 45 -44.25 -2.54 28.92
C GLN A 45 -43.82 -3.85 28.17
N HIS A 46 -43.25 -4.85 28.87
CA HIS A 46 -43.24 -6.37 28.75
C HIS A 46 -43.36 -7.16 27.41
N PRO A 47 -42.98 -8.49 27.31
CA PRO A 47 -42.65 -9.47 28.35
C PRO A 47 -41.37 -10.35 28.16
N ARG A 48 -41.10 -11.11 29.22
CA ARG A 48 -40.02 -12.11 29.44
C ARG A 48 -40.04 -13.24 28.40
N PHE A 49 -38.85 -13.63 27.92
CA PHE A 49 -38.56 -15.02 27.58
C PHE A 49 -37.28 -15.49 28.27
N LEU A 50 -37.47 -16.37 29.25
CA LEU A 50 -36.46 -17.13 29.94
C LEU A 50 -36.28 -18.45 29.19
N THR A 51 -35.13 -18.69 28.55
CA THR A 51 -34.60 -20.05 28.46
C THR A 51 -33.08 -20.04 28.68
N LYS A 52 -32.72 -20.81 29.70
CA LYS A 52 -31.39 -21.15 30.16
C LYS A 52 -31.00 -22.43 29.42
N SER A 53 -29.86 -22.47 28.75
CA SER A 53 -29.24 -23.77 28.44
C SER A 53 -27.74 -23.76 28.76
N LYS A 54 -27.37 -24.88 29.35
CA LYS A 54 -26.22 -25.16 30.19
C LYS A 54 -25.29 -26.10 29.41
N MET A 55 -24.02 -25.71 29.33
CA MET A 55 -22.80 -26.55 29.29
C MET A 55 -22.89 -27.94 28.64
N SER A 56 -22.10 -28.16 27.59
CA SER A 56 -21.36 -29.41 27.43
C SER A 56 -19.90 -29.13 27.07
N ARG A 57 -19.01 -29.53 27.97
CA ARG A 57 -17.61 -29.84 27.67
C ARG A 57 -17.61 -31.14 26.85
N GLY A 58 -16.88 -31.15 25.74
CA GLY A 58 -16.62 -32.36 24.98
C GLY A 58 -15.54 -32.08 23.96
N GLY A 59 -14.30 -32.43 24.30
CA GLY A 59 -13.17 -32.30 23.40
C GLY A 59 -13.34 -33.22 22.20
N ALA A 60 -13.06 -32.68 21.02
CA ALA A 60 -12.57 -33.43 19.89
C ALA A 60 -11.34 -32.68 19.38
N ALA A 61 -10.17 -33.18 19.76
CA ALA A 61 -8.95 -32.90 19.01
C ALA A 61 -9.11 -33.56 17.63
N GLY A 62 -9.81 -32.87 16.73
CA GLY A 62 -9.72 -33.16 15.31
C GLY A 62 -8.26 -33.00 14.87
N PRO A 63 -7.83 -33.75 13.84
CA PRO A 63 -6.46 -33.66 13.35
C PRO A 63 -6.17 -32.19 13.10
N LYS A 64 -5.06 -31.67 13.67
CA LYS A 64 -4.59 -30.30 13.44
C LYS A 64 -4.44 -30.13 11.93
N GLY A 65 -5.50 -29.68 11.28
CA GLY A 65 -5.50 -29.33 9.88
C GLY A 65 -4.45 -28.25 9.76
N LYS A 66 -3.34 -28.57 9.07
CA LYS A 66 -2.38 -27.56 8.62
C LYS A 66 -3.22 -26.42 8.06
N LYS A 67 -3.11 -25.23 8.68
CA LYS A 67 -3.80 -24.04 8.22
C LYS A 67 -3.52 -23.95 6.72
N LYS A 68 -4.58 -24.01 5.89
CA LYS A 68 -4.42 -24.00 4.44
C LYS A 68 -3.68 -22.72 4.08
N GLY A 69 -2.46 -22.85 3.56
CA GLY A 69 -1.67 -21.73 3.10
C GLY A 69 -2.43 -20.92 2.07
N VAL A 70 -2.29 -19.60 2.13
CA VAL A 70 -2.94 -18.70 1.17
C VAL A 70 -2.00 -18.51 -0.01
N THR A 71 -2.52 -18.76 -1.21
CA THR A 71 -1.80 -18.63 -2.48
C THR A 71 -2.27 -17.38 -3.21
N PHE A 72 -1.32 -16.55 -3.61
CA PHE A 72 -1.57 -15.37 -4.43
C PHE A 72 -0.69 -15.41 -5.68
N THR A 73 -1.22 -14.94 -6.79
CA THR A 73 -0.51 -14.97 -8.07
C THR A 73 -0.43 -13.57 -8.67
N ILE A 74 0.70 -13.27 -9.29
CA ILE A 74 0.91 -12.06 -10.08
C ILE A 74 1.15 -12.50 -11.52
N ASP A 75 0.26 -12.10 -12.42
CA ASP A 75 0.37 -12.32 -13.85
C ASP A 75 1.15 -11.16 -14.49
N CYS A 76 2.30 -11.51 -15.05
CA CYS A 76 3.24 -10.62 -15.72
C CYS A 76 3.35 -10.93 -17.22
N SER A 77 2.41 -11.68 -17.82
CA SER A 77 2.45 -12.08 -19.23
C SER A 77 2.75 -10.91 -20.18
N LYS A 78 1.98 -9.82 -20.10
CA LYS A 78 2.13 -8.64 -20.97
C LYS A 78 3.53 -8.00 -20.94
N PRO A 79 4.05 -7.54 -19.79
CA PRO A 79 5.37 -6.89 -19.76
C PRO A 79 6.54 -7.87 -19.98
N VAL A 80 6.35 -9.18 -19.78
CA VAL A 80 7.39 -10.19 -20.03
C VAL A 80 7.50 -10.49 -21.53
N GLU A 81 6.37 -10.58 -22.24
CA GLU A 81 6.35 -10.73 -23.71
C GLU A 81 7.06 -9.57 -24.40
N ASP A 82 6.84 -8.34 -23.92
CA ASP A 82 7.45 -7.12 -24.45
C ASP A 82 8.89 -6.88 -23.93
N LYS A 83 9.43 -7.79 -23.11
CA LYS A 83 10.79 -7.72 -22.50
C LYS A 83 11.05 -6.44 -21.68
N ILE A 84 10.00 -5.79 -21.18
CA ILE A 84 10.07 -4.60 -20.32
C ILE A 84 10.45 -5.00 -18.89
N MET A 85 10.09 -6.21 -18.47
CA MET A 85 10.36 -6.74 -17.13
C MET A 85 10.89 -8.18 -17.18
N ASP A 86 11.83 -8.48 -16.29
CA ASP A 86 12.28 -9.84 -16.02
C ASP A 86 11.62 -10.41 -14.74
N ILE A 87 11.31 -11.70 -14.78
CA ILE A 87 10.69 -12.44 -13.67
C ILE A 87 11.73 -12.75 -12.60
N ALA A 88 12.97 -13.05 -13.00
CA ALA A 88 14.02 -13.37 -12.04
C ALA A 88 14.39 -12.17 -11.17
N SER A 89 14.36 -10.95 -11.71
CA SER A 89 14.57 -9.73 -10.92
C SER A 89 13.41 -9.44 -9.97
N LEU A 90 12.16 -9.70 -10.40
CA LEU A 90 10.99 -9.54 -9.53
C LEU A 90 10.98 -10.57 -8.38
N GLU A 91 11.36 -11.82 -8.65
CA GLU A 91 11.52 -12.88 -7.65
C GLU A 91 12.52 -12.47 -6.57
N LYS A 92 13.74 -12.08 -6.96
CA LYS A 92 14.77 -11.59 -6.03
C LYS A 92 14.29 -10.41 -5.19
N PHE A 93 13.63 -9.44 -5.83
CA PHE A 93 13.06 -8.30 -5.14
C PHE A 93 12.02 -8.70 -4.09
N LEU A 94 11.15 -9.66 -4.39
CA LEU A 94 10.16 -10.13 -3.43
C LEU A 94 10.83 -10.84 -2.24
N LEU A 95 11.85 -11.66 -2.49
CA LEU A 95 12.58 -12.35 -1.42
C LEU A 95 13.22 -11.36 -0.42
N GLU A 96 13.83 -10.29 -0.93
CA GLU A 96 14.48 -9.28 -0.09
C GLU A 96 13.49 -8.35 0.63
N ARG A 97 12.32 -8.10 0.03
CA ARG A 97 11.41 -7.03 0.48
C ARG A 97 10.21 -7.52 1.25
N ILE A 98 9.86 -8.80 1.15
CA ILE A 98 8.83 -9.41 1.99
C ILE A 98 9.31 -9.44 3.44
N LYS A 99 8.43 -8.97 4.33
CA LYS A 99 8.64 -8.97 5.76
C LYS A 99 7.70 -9.95 6.44
N VAL A 100 8.25 -10.77 7.33
CA VAL A 100 7.50 -11.66 8.22
C VAL A 100 7.91 -11.33 9.65
N GLY A 101 6.93 -11.03 10.52
CA GLY A 101 7.21 -10.68 11.92
C GLY A 101 8.09 -9.43 12.11
N GLY A 102 8.08 -8.50 11.15
CA GLY A 102 8.83 -7.23 11.23
C GLY A 102 10.25 -7.27 10.63
N LYS A 103 10.79 -8.45 10.31
CA LYS A 103 12.10 -8.61 9.66
C LYS A 103 11.96 -8.95 8.18
N ALA A 104 12.80 -8.35 7.34
CA ALA A 104 12.86 -8.63 5.90
C ALA A 104 13.85 -9.76 5.62
N GLY A 105 13.63 -10.56 4.57
CA GLY A 105 14.56 -11.60 4.11
C GLY A 105 14.59 -12.90 4.94
N ALA A 106 14.00 -12.92 6.13
CA ALA A 106 13.86 -14.13 6.96
C ALA A 106 12.53 -14.85 6.65
N LEU A 107 12.44 -15.44 5.45
CA LEU A 107 11.19 -16.04 4.96
C LEU A 107 10.91 -17.45 5.53
N GLY A 108 11.97 -18.19 5.90
CA GLY A 108 11.85 -19.54 6.45
C GLY A 108 10.88 -20.42 5.67
N ASP A 109 10.05 -21.18 6.37
CA ASP A 109 8.96 -21.96 5.78
C ASP A 109 7.63 -21.18 5.72
N ALA A 110 7.62 -19.90 6.12
CA ALA A 110 6.39 -19.12 6.28
C ALA A 110 5.86 -18.58 4.94
N VAL A 111 6.75 -18.30 3.99
CA VAL A 111 6.42 -17.77 2.66
C VAL A 111 7.33 -18.42 1.61
N SER A 112 6.72 -19.09 0.63
CA SER A 112 7.41 -19.60 -0.55
C SER A 112 7.04 -18.77 -1.78
N VAL A 113 8.06 -18.41 -2.57
CA VAL A 113 7.89 -17.70 -3.85
C VAL A 113 8.29 -18.67 -4.95
N THR A 114 7.38 -18.91 -5.88
CA THR A 114 7.58 -19.80 -7.03
C THR A 114 7.51 -18.97 -8.30
N ARG A 115 8.52 -19.11 -9.15
CA ARG A 115 8.58 -18.46 -10.46
C ARG A 115 8.04 -19.39 -11.55
N GLU A 116 7.27 -18.81 -12.46
CA GLU A 116 6.87 -19.44 -13.72
C GLU A 116 7.32 -18.55 -14.88
N LYS A 117 7.09 -18.97 -16.13
CA LYS A 117 7.54 -18.22 -17.32
C LYS A 117 6.83 -16.87 -17.52
N SER A 118 5.63 -16.70 -16.96
CA SER A 118 4.82 -15.49 -17.12
C SER A 118 4.13 -15.04 -15.83
N LYS A 119 4.28 -15.82 -14.75
CA LYS A 119 3.56 -15.61 -13.49
C LYS A 119 4.50 -15.84 -12.31
N ILE A 120 4.18 -15.20 -11.19
CA ILE A 120 4.81 -15.48 -9.90
C ILE A 120 3.73 -15.87 -8.92
N THR A 121 3.91 -17.02 -8.29
CA THR A 121 3.01 -17.53 -7.26
C THR A 121 3.68 -17.41 -5.90
N VAL A 122 3.00 -16.77 -4.96
CA VAL A 122 3.45 -16.62 -3.58
C VAL A 122 2.49 -17.37 -2.68
N THR A 123 3.02 -18.38 -2.00
CA THR A 123 2.26 -19.19 -1.04
C THR A 123 2.75 -18.87 0.36
N SER A 124 1.83 -18.70 1.30
CA SER A 124 2.19 -18.37 2.67
C SER A 124 1.26 -19.02 3.67
N ASP A 125 1.82 -19.60 4.73
CA ASP A 125 1.06 -20.21 5.83
C ASP A 125 0.74 -19.20 6.94
N SER A 126 1.42 -18.04 6.92
CA SER A 126 1.28 -16.96 7.89
C SER A 126 0.33 -15.85 7.43
N ASN A 127 0.15 -14.81 8.24
CA ASN A 127 -0.70 -13.66 7.95
C ASN A 127 -0.12 -12.79 6.82
N PHE A 128 -0.35 -13.23 5.58
CA PHE A 128 0.07 -12.55 4.37
C PHE A 128 -1.16 -12.10 3.59
N SER A 129 -1.18 -10.84 3.17
CA SER A 129 -2.33 -10.26 2.49
C SER A 129 -2.02 -9.95 1.04
N LYS A 130 -3.00 -10.16 0.16
CA LYS A 130 -2.93 -9.77 -1.25
C LYS A 130 -2.50 -8.30 -1.39
N ARG A 131 -3.05 -7.39 -0.58
CA ARG A 131 -2.72 -5.96 -0.61
C ARG A 131 -1.22 -5.68 -0.45
N TYR A 132 -0.52 -6.48 0.33
CA TYR A 132 0.91 -6.33 0.52
C TYR A 132 1.69 -6.63 -0.77
N LEU A 133 1.31 -7.67 -1.52
CA LEU A 133 1.88 -7.95 -2.83
C LEU A 133 1.67 -6.79 -3.81
N LYS A 134 0.47 -6.19 -3.85
CA LYS A 134 0.19 -5.01 -4.70
C LYS A 134 1.13 -3.84 -4.37
N TYR A 135 1.40 -3.63 -3.10
CA TYR A 135 2.34 -2.58 -2.68
C TYR A 135 3.76 -2.89 -3.16
N LEU A 136 4.24 -4.13 -2.97
CA LEU A 136 5.58 -4.54 -3.36
C LEU A 136 5.78 -4.46 -4.88
N THR A 137 4.82 -4.95 -5.67
CA THR A 137 4.90 -4.87 -7.14
C THR A 137 4.89 -3.43 -7.62
N LYS A 138 4.03 -2.56 -7.07
CA LYS A 138 4.08 -1.10 -7.37
C LYS A 138 5.42 -0.46 -6.99
N LYS A 139 6.01 -0.90 -5.88
CA LYS A 139 7.33 -0.41 -5.45
C LYS A 139 8.43 -0.84 -6.41
N TYR A 140 8.37 -2.07 -6.91
CA TYR A 140 9.26 -2.57 -7.95
C TYR A 140 9.11 -1.76 -9.25
N LEU A 141 7.87 -1.55 -9.72
CA LEU A 141 7.61 -0.74 -10.92
C LEU A 141 8.19 0.68 -10.81
N LYS A 142 8.14 1.31 -9.61
CA LYS A 142 8.74 2.64 -9.43
C LYS A 142 10.27 2.61 -9.54
N LYS A 143 10.91 1.58 -9.01
CA LYS A 143 12.38 1.42 -9.10
C LYS A 143 12.85 1.27 -10.55
N HIS A 144 12.06 0.62 -11.38
CA HIS A 144 12.33 0.43 -12.81
C HIS A 144 11.75 1.53 -13.71
N ASN A 145 11.15 2.58 -13.11
CA ASN A 145 10.53 3.70 -13.82
C ASN A 145 9.45 3.32 -14.85
N VAL A 146 8.74 2.20 -14.66
CA VAL A 146 7.72 1.69 -15.60
C VAL A 146 6.28 1.93 -15.12
N ARG A 147 6.10 2.88 -14.19
CA ARG A 147 4.79 3.15 -13.56
C ARG A 147 3.80 3.89 -14.44
N ASP A 148 4.30 4.58 -15.45
CA ASP A 148 3.48 5.43 -16.31
C ASP A 148 2.83 4.60 -17.42
N TRP A 149 3.44 3.46 -17.75
CA TRP A 149 2.91 2.52 -18.74
C TRP A 149 2.07 1.41 -18.11
N LEU A 150 2.38 0.98 -16.88
CA LEU A 150 1.78 -0.22 -16.27
C LEU A 150 1.03 0.06 -14.96
N ARG A 151 -0.16 -0.53 -14.84
CA ARG A 151 -0.97 -0.56 -13.61
C ARG A 151 -1.21 -1.99 -13.11
N VAL A 152 -1.15 -2.15 -11.78
CA VAL A 152 -1.47 -3.42 -11.08
C VAL A 152 -2.95 -3.44 -10.72
N ILE A 153 -3.71 -4.37 -11.32
CA ILE A 153 -5.15 -4.53 -11.15
C ILE A 153 -5.46 -5.94 -10.62
N ALA A 154 -6.52 -6.08 -9.83
CA ALA A 154 -7.01 -7.41 -9.43
C ALA A 154 -7.77 -8.02 -10.60
N ALA A 155 -7.49 -9.28 -10.93
CA ALA A 155 -8.23 -9.97 -11.97
C ALA A 155 -9.73 -10.05 -11.58
N ASN A 156 -10.61 -9.78 -12.54
CA ASN A 156 -12.06 -9.82 -12.32
C ASN A 156 -12.57 -11.24 -12.06
N LYS A 157 -11.90 -12.25 -12.64
CA LYS A 157 -12.25 -13.66 -12.49
C LYS A 157 -11.81 -14.21 -11.13
N ASP A 158 -10.55 -13.99 -10.79
CA ASP A 158 -9.92 -14.60 -9.61
C ASP A 158 -9.47 -13.55 -8.59
N ARG A 159 -10.12 -13.54 -7.42
CA ARG A 159 -9.83 -12.58 -6.35
C ARG A 159 -8.40 -12.66 -5.83
N ASN A 160 -7.69 -13.77 -6.03
CA ASN A 160 -6.32 -13.97 -5.54
C ASN A 160 -5.23 -13.59 -6.56
N VAL A 161 -5.62 -13.19 -7.77
CA VAL A 161 -4.69 -12.89 -8.85
C VAL A 161 -4.59 -11.37 -9.08
N TYR A 162 -3.37 -10.87 -9.25
CA TYR A 162 -3.13 -9.55 -9.82
C TYR A 162 -2.64 -9.69 -11.25
N GLU A 163 -2.99 -8.73 -12.08
CA GLU A 163 -2.56 -8.61 -13.46
C GLU A 163 -1.93 -7.23 -13.67
N LEU A 164 -0.89 -7.19 -14.51
CA LEU A 164 -0.31 -5.96 -15.03
C LEU A 164 -1.02 -5.60 -16.32
N ARG A 165 -1.61 -4.40 -16.37
CA ARG A 165 -2.28 -3.87 -17.57
C ARG A 165 -1.64 -2.56 -17.99
N TYR A 166 -1.65 -2.30 -19.29
CA TYR A 166 -1.30 -0.98 -19.82
C TYR A 166 -2.36 0.06 -19.45
N PHE A 167 -1.95 1.33 -19.42
CA PHE A 167 -2.90 2.43 -19.52
C PHE A 167 -3.35 2.56 -20.99
N ASN A 168 -4.62 2.84 -21.20
CA ASN A 168 -5.14 3.19 -22.53
C ASN A 168 -4.80 4.66 -22.75
N ILE A 169 -3.75 4.94 -23.53
CA ILE A 169 -3.26 6.31 -23.76
C ILE A 169 -4.17 7.07 -24.75
N ALA A 170 -4.96 6.35 -25.55
CA ALA A 170 -5.84 6.92 -26.58
C ALA A 170 -6.96 7.86 -26.06
N GLU A 171 -7.07 8.11 -24.75
CA GLU A 171 -8.12 8.94 -24.14
C GLU A 171 -7.58 10.03 -23.18
N ASN A 172 -6.25 10.14 -22.99
CA ASN A 172 -5.65 11.11 -22.05
C ASN A 172 -4.87 12.26 -22.73
N GLU A 173 -4.83 12.34 -24.07
CA GLU A 173 -4.25 13.49 -24.79
C GLU A 173 -5.25 14.64 -24.99
N GLY A 174 -6.43 14.60 -24.35
CA GLY A 174 -7.48 15.62 -24.49
C GLY A 174 -7.69 16.56 -23.30
N GLU A 175 -6.89 16.48 -22.22
CA GLU A 175 -7.13 17.27 -20.98
C GLU A 175 -5.85 17.95 -20.42
N GLU A 176 -4.91 18.36 -21.27
CA GLU A 176 -3.86 19.35 -20.91
C GLU A 176 -3.77 20.46 -21.97
N GLU A 177 -4.87 21.18 -22.18
CA GLU A 177 -4.92 22.56 -22.70
C GLU A 177 -6.07 23.27 -21.96
N ASP A 178 -5.78 23.90 -20.82
CA ASP A 178 -6.42 25.11 -20.28
C ASP A 178 -5.85 25.53 -18.90
#